data_AF-A0A9W8IZ02-F1
#
_entry.id   AF-A0A9W8IZ02-F1
#
_cell.length_a   1.000
_cell.length_b   1.000
_cell.length_c   1.000
_cell.angle_alpha   90.00
_cell.angle_beta   90.00
_cell.angle_gamma   90.00
#
_symmetry.space_group_name_H-M   'P 1'
#
loop_
_entity.id
_entity.type
_entity.pdbx_description
1 polymer ?
#
loop_
_entity_poly.entity_id
_entity_poly.type
_entity_poly.pdbx_seq_one_letter_code
_entity_poly.pdbx_strand_id
1 'polypeptide(L)'
;MFSIVSRQQLASELIPAIYKQVPARYGPHELALLFTVLAMGCLVDLSLPPYDLEAQHYYRLARATLALQPVLEDASVITVKALHLMSIYNGMSGQEENLQQSYALLDLASQAAVKIGLHTDPVPWGFQGLEVYERRLYFWNLMSGALWQAFFVAGSF
;
A
#
# COMPACT_ATOMS: atom_id res chain seq x y z
N MET A 1 10.10 3.86 9.62
CA MET A 1 9.12 3.24 8.73
C MET A 1 9.45 3.71 7.33
N PHE A 2 9.93 2.82 6.46
CA PHE A 2 10.43 3.19 5.13
C PHE A 2 9.29 3.70 4.24
N SER A 3 9.56 4.62 3.29
CA SER A 3 8.49 5.20 2.46
C SER A 3 7.91 4.13 1.53
N ILE A 4 6.69 3.65 1.81
CA ILE A 4 5.96 2.71 0.94
C ILE A 4 5.75 3.33 -0.45
N VAL A 5 5.45 4.63 -0.48
CA VAL A 5 5.37 5.45 -1.68
C VAL A 5 6.37 6.58 -1.54
N SER A 6 7.30 6.70 -2.48
CA SER A 6 8.26 7.81 -2.45
C SER A 6 7.58 9.10 -2.92
N ARG A 7 8.04 10.25 -2.43
CA ARG A 7 7.55 11.55 -2.90
C ARG A 7 7.73 11.71 -4.41
N GLN A 8 8.82 11.16 -4.95
CA GLN A 8 9.07 11.12 -6.38
C GLN A 8 7.95 10.34 -7.09
N GLN A 9 7.69 9.08 -6.71
CA GLN A 9 6.63 8.27 -7.30
C GLN A 9 5.27 8.99 -7.28
N LEU A 10 4.92 9.63 -6.16
CA LEU A 10 3.67 10.38 -6.06
C LEU A 10 3.62 11.59 -6.99
N ALA A 11 4.65 12.44 -6.97
CA ALA A 11 4.66 13.73 -7.66
C ALA A 11 4.99 13.65 -9.15
N SER A 12 5.84 12.70 -9.57
CA SER A 12 6.26 12.55 -10.97
C SER A 12 5.45 11.52 -11.74
N GLU A 13 4.86 10.53 -11.09
CA GLU A 13 4.14 9.45 -11.78
C GLU A 13 2.63 9.53 -11.53
N LEU A 14 2.20 9.37 -10.27
CA LEU A 14 0.76 9.23 -9.95
C LEU A 14 -0.04 10.52 -10.23
N ILE A 15 0.38 11.66 -9.66
CA ILE A 15 -0.37 12.93 -9.82
C ILE A 15 -0.41 13.36 -11.30
N PRO A 16 0.70 13.37 -12.05
CA PRO A 16 0.66 13.77 -13.46
C PRO A 16 -0.16 12.83 -14.34
N ALA A 17 -0.08 11.52 -14.13
CA ALA A 17 -0.87 10.55 -14.90
C ALA A 17 -2.37 10.74 -14.69
N ILE A 18 -2.79 11.02 -13.45
CA ILE A 18 -4.21 11.11 -13.09
C ILE A 18 -4.79 12.51 -13.37
N TYR A 19 -4.09 13.58 -12.99
CA TYR A 19 -4.62 14.95 -13.07
C TYR A 19 -4.26 15.69 -14.35
N LYS A 20 -3.10 15.42 -14.97
CA LYS A 20 -2.65 16.16 -16.16
C LYS A 20 -3.01 15.48 -17.47
N GLN A 21 -3.70 14.34 -17.43
CA GLN A 21 -4.10 13.55 -18.61
C GLN A 21 -2.96 13.36 -19.63
N VAL A 22 -1.72 13.25 -19.12
CA VAL A 22 -0.57 12.83 -19.93
C VAL A 22 -0.90 11.42 -20.45
N PRO A 23 -0.52 11.01 -21.68
CA PRO A 23 -0.88 9.70 -22.24
C PRO A 23 -0.39 8.46 -21.46
N ALA A 24 0.13 8.62 -20.24
CA ALA A 24 0.37 7.56 -19.29
C ALA A 24 -0.99 7.01 -18.80
N ARG A 25 -1.40 5.89 -19.37
CA ARG A 25 -2.59 5.15 -18.93
C ARG A 25 -2.33 4.61 -17.52
N TYR A 26 -3.01 5.13 -16.51
CA TYR A 26 -3.00 4.58 -15.16
C TYR A 26 -4.09 3.49 -15.03
N GLY A 27 -3.85 2.50 -14.18
CA GLY A 27 -4.80 1.44 -13.88
C GLY A 27 -5.60 1.69 -12.60
N PRO A 28 -6.56 0.81 -12.28
CA PRO A 28 -7.36 0.91 -11.06
C PRO A 28 -6.53 0.88 -9.77
N HIS A 29 -5.43 0.10 -9.75
CA HIS A 29 -4.58 -0.02 -8.56
C HIS A 29 -3.70 1.22 -8.32
N GLU A 30 -3.24 1.92 -9.36
CA GLU A 30 -2.57 3.21 -9.23
C GLU A 30 -3.51 4.27 -8.64
N LEU A 31 -4.76 4.26 -9.09
CA LEU A 31 -5.79 5.14 -8.55
C LEU A 31 -6.13 4.79 -7.09
N ALA A 32 -6.23 3.50 -6.76
CA ALA A 32 -6.41 3.04 -5.40
C ALA A 32 -5.26 3.48 -4.49
N LEU A 33 -4.01 3.36 -4.96
CA LEU A 33 -2.83 3.81 -4.23
C LEU A 33 -2.89 5.32 -3.97
N LEU A 34 -3.23 6.12 -4.99
CA LEU A 34 -3.38 7.57 -4.82
C LEU A 34 -4.44 7.91 -3.78
N PHE A 35 -5.65 7.34 -3.88
CA PHE A 35 -6.70 7.59 -2.90
C PHE A 35 -6.31 7.16 -1.48
N THR A 36 -5.58 6.06 -1.34
CA THR A 36 -5.06 5.63 -0.04
C THR A 36 -4.05 6.63 0.53
N VAL A 37 -3.17 7.19 -0.32
CA VAL A 37 -2.23 8.25 0.10
C VAL A 37 -2.98 9.51 0.55
N LEU A 38 -4.04 9.92 -0.15
CA LEU A 38 -4.88 11.05 0.25
C LEU A 38 -5.59 10.79 1.59
N ALA A 39 -6.18 9.59 1.75
CA ALA A 39 -6.83 9.18 2.99
C ALA A 39 -5.85 9.20 4.18
N MET A 40 -4.64 8.69 3.98
CA MET A 40 -3.56 8.75 4.97
C MET A 40 -3.16 10.18 5.29
N GLY A 41 -3.08 11.06 4.28
CA GLY A 41 -2.78 12.48 4.46
C GLY A 41 -3.78 13.16 5.38
N CYS A 42 -5.09 12.95 5.15
CA CYS A 42 -6.15 13.46 6.03
C CYS A 42 -6.06 12.83 7.44
N LEU A 43 -5.78 11.52 7.54
CA LEU A 43 -5.71 10.81 8.82
C LEU A 43 -4.59 11.32 9.74
N VAL A 44 -3.45 11.72 9.18
CA VAL A 44 -2.28 12.19 9.95
C VAL A 44 -2.20 13.71 10.08
N ASP A 45 -3.16 14.45 9.50
CA ASP A 45 -3.24 15.89 9.62
C ASP A 45 -3.86 16.29 10.97
N LEU A 46 -3.02 16.80 11.87
CA LEU A 46 -3.42 17.23 13.21
C LEU A 46 -4.30 18.50 13.21
N SER A 47 -4.47 19.16 12.07
CA SER A 47 -5.39 20.29 11.91
C SER A 47 -6.83 19.87 11.62
N LEU A 48 -7.05 18.60 11.26
CA LEU A 48 -8.38 18.03 11.01
C LEU A 48 -8.95 17.36 12.29
N PRO A 49 -10.29 17.27 12.41
CA PRO A 49 -10.90 16.53 13.51
C PRO A 49 -10.59 15.03 13.43
N PRO A 50 -10.58 14.31 14.56
CA PRO A 50 -10.48 12.85 14.55
C PRO A 50 -11.65 12.24 13.78
N TYR A 51 -11.40 11.11 13.11
CA TYR A 51 -12.39 10.41 12.26
C TYR A 51 -12.94 11.26 11.10
N ASP A 52 -12.11 12.14 10.55
CA ASP A 52 -12.45 13.02 9.44
C ASP A 52 -13.21 12.31 8.28
N LEU A 53 -14.25 12.96 7.77
CA LEU A 53 -15.12 12.40 6.74
C LEU A 53 -14.45 12.34 5.37
N GLU A 54 -13.51 13.25 5.09
CA GLU A 54 -12.74 13.27 3.85
C GLU A 54 -11.78 12.08 3.80
N ALA A 55 -11.09 11.79 4.91
CA ALA A 55 -10.25 10.59 5.05
C ALA A 55 -11.05 9.31 4.74
N GLN A 56 -12.23 9.17 5.34
CA GLN A 56 -13.13 8.03 5.10
C GLN A 56 -13.61 7.98 3.66
N HIS A 57 -13.89 9.13 3.05
CA HIS A 57 -14.32 9.21 1.65
C HIS A 57 -13.25 8.70 0.71
N TYR A 58 -12.01 9.19 0.82
CA TYR A 58 -10.89 8.71 0.02
C TYR A 58 -10.62 7.23 0.24
N TYR A 59 -10.71 6.73 1.47
CA TYR A 59 -10.52 5.29 1.73
C TYR A 59 -11.60 4.43 1.07
N ARG A 60 -12.86 4.88 1.06
CA ARG A 60 -13.94 4.19 0.32
C ARG A 60 -13.69 4.17 -1.19
N LEU A 61 -13.22 5.28 -1.76
CA LEU A 61 -12.83 5.34 -3.16
C LEU A 61 -11.67 4.38 -3.45
N ALA A 62 -10.63 4.35 -2.60
CA ALA A 62 -9.50 3.44 -2.74
C ALA A 62 -9.97 1.98 -2.80
N ARG A 63 -10.85 1.56 -1.87
CA ARG A 63 -11.45 0.21 -1.86
C ARG A 63 -12.24 -0.08 -3.13
N ALA A 64 -13.08 0.84 -3.57
CA ALA A 64 -13.89 0.67 -4.78
C ALA A 64 -13.00 0.52 -6.02
N THR A 65 -11.96 1.33 -6.15
CA THR A 65 -11.02 1.26 -7.27
C THR A 65 -10.15 0.01 -7.24
N LEU A 66 -9.71 -0.43 -6.07
CA LEU A 66 -8.95 -1.67 -5.93
C LEU A 66 -9.77 -2.88 -6.38
N ALA A 67 -11.08 -2.89 -6.11
CA ALA A 67 -11.97 -3.98 -6.50
C ALA A 67 -12.27 -4.05 -8.01
N LEU A 68 -11.85 -3.07 -8.82
CA LEU A 68 -12.07 -3.09 -10.26
C LEU A 68 -11.12 -4.05 -11.01
N GLN A 69 -10.07 -4.54 -10.35
CA GLN A 69 -9.12 -5.48 -10.93
C GLN A 69 -8.77 -6.57 -9.90
N PRO A 70 -8.58 -7.83 -10.32
CA PRO A 70 -8.21 -8.90 -9.40
C PRO A 70 -6.87 -8.63 -8.71
N VAL A 71 -6.89 -8.54 -7.39
CA VAL A 71 -5.74 -8.16 -6.57
C VAL A 71 -4.64 -9.22 -6.55
N LEU A 72 -5.02 -10.50 -6.60
CA LEU A 72 -4.04 -11.59 -6.63
C LEU A 72 -3.67 -11.97 -8.04
N GLU A 73 -4.60 -12.09 -8.98
CA GLU A 73 -4.34 -12.59 -10.35
C GLU A 73 -3.38 -11.66 -11.11
N ASP A 74 -3.70 -10.36 -11.15
CA ASP A 74 -2.95 -9.32 -11.85
C ASP A 74 -2.19 -8.41 -10.87
N ALA A 75 -1.58 -9.03 -9.85
CA ALA A 75 -0.81 -8.32 -8.85
C ALA A 75 0.40 -7.61 -9.47
N SER A 76 0.66 -6.38 -9.03
CA SER A 76 1.86 -5.61 -9.35
C SER A 76 2.45 -5.02 -8.07
N VAL A 77 3.62 -4.39 -8.17
CA VAL A 77 4.22 -3.65 -7.05
C VAL A 77 3.25 -2.59 -6.51
N ILE A 78 2.47 -1.96 -7.38
CA ILE A 78 1.46 -0.97 -7.01
C ILE A 78 0.35 -1.63 -6.18
N THR A 79 -0.11 -2.81 -6.56
CA THR A 79 -1.08 -3.59 -5.79
C THR A 79 -0.58 -3.86 -4.37
N VAL A 80 0.67 -4.32 -4.23
CA VAL A 80 1.29 -4.60 -2.92
C VAL A 80 1.36 -3.33 -2.08
N LYS A 81 1.80 -2.21 -2.67
CA LYS A 81 1.88 -0.90 -2.00
C LYS A 81 0.51 -0.40 -1.55
N ALA A 82 -0.51 -0.54 -2.40
CA ALA A 82 -1.87 -0.12 -2.07
C ALA A 82 -2.41 -0.92 -0.87
N LEU A 83 -2.34 -2.25 -0.92
CA LEU A 83 -2.76 -3.11 0.19
C LEU A 83 -2.01 -2.82 1.49
N HIS A 84 -0.70 -2.68 1.42
CA HIS A 84 0.13 -2.37 2.59
C HIS A 84 -0.27 -1.02 3.20
N LEU A 85 -0.47 0.02 2.39
CA LEU A 85 -0.86 1.34 2.89
C LEU A 85 -2.29 1.34 3.43
N MET A 86 -3.21 0.60 2.81
CA MET A 86 -4.58 0.44 3.30
C MET A 86 -4.64 -0.32 4.63
N SER A 87 -3.73 -1.29 4.85
CA SER A 87 -3.57 -1.92 6.17
C SER A 87 -3.20 -0.89 7.22
N ILE A 88 -2.18 -0.06 6.94
CA ILE A 88 -1.73 0.96 7.89
C ILE A 88 -2.86 1.96 8.21
N TYR A 89 -3.61 2.40 7.20
CA TYR A 89 -4.77 3.26 7.40
C TYR A 89 -5.77 2.63 8.39
N ASN A 90 -6.12 1.36 8.20
CA ASN A 90 -7.05 0.65 9.08
C ASN A 90 -6.52 0.53 10.51
N GLY A 91 -5.25 0.16 10.68
CA GLY A 91 -4.61 0.07 11.99
C GLY A 91 -4.52 1.41 12.72
N MET A 92 -4.43 2.52 11.99
CA MET A 92 -4.37 3.88 12.56
C MET A 92 -5.73 4.56 12.71
N SER A 93 -6.78 4.06 12.05
CA SER A 93 -8.10 4.69 12.03
C SER A 93 -8.83 4.73 13.38
N GLY A 94 -8.32 4.03 14.39
CA GLY A 94 -8.87 4.04 15.76
C GLY A 94 -10.23 3.34 15.90
N GLN A 95 -10.66 2.58 14.89
CA GLN A 95 -11.87 1.74 14.96
C GLN A 95 -11.43 0.29 15.16
N GLU A 96 -11.81 -0.31 16.30
CA GLU A 96 -11.40 -1.69 16.64
C GLU A 96 -11.82 -2.71 15.58
N GLU A 97 -12.98 -2.51 14.94
CA GLU A 97 -13.48 -3.34 13.83
C GLU A 97 -12.51 -3.38 12.63
N ASN A 98 -11.70 -2.33 12.45
CA ASN A 98 -10.74 -2.24 11.35
C ASN A 98 -9.43 -2.97 11.66
N LEU A 99 -9.19 -3.42 12.90
CA LEU A 99 -7.94 -4.11 13.25
C LEU A 99 -7.80 -5.44 12.50
N GLN A 100 -8.88 -6.23 12.45
CA GLN A 100 -8.91 -7.48 11.69
C GLN A 100 -8.74 -7.22 10.18
N GLN A 101 -9.31 -6.13 9.67
CA GLN A 101 -9.16 -5.73 8.27
C GLN A 101 -7.73 -5.29 7.96
N SER A 102 -7.07 -4.58 8.88
CA SER A 102 -5.65 -4.25 8.77
C SER A 102 -4.83 -5.51 8.59
N TYR A 103 -5.05 -6.51 9.43
CA TYR A 103 -4.34 -7.79 9.39
C TYR A 103 -4.57 -8.53 8.08
N ALA A 104 -5.83 -8.65 7.65
CA ALA A 104 -6.16 -9.31 6.39
C ALA A 104 -5.50 -8.61 5.17
N LEU A 105 -5.45 -7.28 5.16
CA LEU A 105 -4.81 -6.52 4.08
C LEU A 105 -3.29 -6.68 4.09
N LEU A 106 -2.65 -6.72 5.26
CA LEU A 106 -1.22 -6.94 5.39
C LEU A 106 -0.80 -8.34 4.92
N ASP A 107 -1.60 -9.36 5.27
CA ASP A 107 -1.40 -10.72 4.82
C ASP A 107 -1.60 -10.84 3.30
N LEU A 108 -2.61 -10.18 2.75
CA LEU A 108 -2.85 -10.15 1.31
C LEU A 108 -1.72 -9.43 0.56
N ALA A 109 -1.19 -8.33 1.11
CA ALA A 109 -0.03 -7.63 0.56
C ALA A 109 1.20 -8.54 0.54
N SER A 110 1.44 -9.28 1.62
CA SER A 110 2.56 -10.23 1.74
C SER A 110 2.45 -11.36 0.72
N GLN A 111 1.26 -11.94 0.55
CA GLN A 111 1.01 -12.97 -0.47
C GLN A 111 1.22 -12.43 -1.89
N ALA A 112 0.69 -11.24 -2.19
CA ALA A 112 0.89 -10.59 -3.48
C ALA A 112 2.38 -10.31 -3.75
N ALA A 113 3.14 -9.86 -2.75
CA ALA A 113 4.58 -9.61 -2.87
C ALA A 113 5.36 -10.88 -3.19
N VAL A 114 5.05 -11.99 -2.51
CA VAL A 114 5.67 -13.29 -2.80
C VAL A 114 5.30 -13.74 -4.21
N LYS A 115 4.01 -13.65 -4.59
CA LYS A 115 3.51 -14.07 -5.90
C LYS A 115 4.24 -13.38 -7.06
N ILE A 116 4.49 -12.08 -6.96
CA ILE A 116 5.15 -11.31 -8.03
C ILE A 116 6.69 -11.34 -7.92
N GLY A 117 7.25 -12.13 -7.00
CA GLY A 117 8.69 -12.36 -6.90
C GLY A 117 9.48 -11.29 -6.12
N LEU A 118 8.86 -10.43 -5.30
CA LEU A 118 9.61 -9.40 -4.54
C LEU A 118 10.59 -9.98 -3.51
N HIS A 119 10.33 -11.22 -3.08
CA HIS A 119 11.18 -11.94 -2.14
C HIS A 119 12.48 -12.44 -2.78
N THR A 120 12.53 -12.53 -4.12
CA THR A 120 13.69 -13.03 -4.85
C THR A 120 14.67 -11.90 -5.11
N ASP A 121 15.97 -12.19 -5.07
CA ASP A 121 17.01 -11.20 -5.38
C ASP A 121 16.84 -10.71 -6.82
N PRO A 122 16.67 -9.40 -7.09
CA PRO A 122 16.43 -8.91 -8.44
C PRO A 122 17.70 -8.94 -9.33
N VAL A 123 18.91 -9.12 -8.78
CA VAL A 123 20.17 -9.07 -9.56
C VAL A 123 20.20 -9.98 -10.80
N PRO A 124 19.76 -11.26 -10.74
CA PRO A 124 19.72 -12.14 -11.91
C PRO A 124 18.82 -11.64 -13.06
N TRP A 125 17.88 -10.74 -12.79
CA TRP A 125 16.98 -10.13 -13.78
C TRP A 125 17.51 -8.79 -14.32
N GLY A 126 18.78 -8.45 -14.06
CA GLY A 126 19.44 -7.28 -14.63
C GLY A 126 19.20 -5.97 -13.89
N PHE A 127 18.53 -5.99 -12.74
CA PHE A 127 18.40 -4.82 -11.87
C PHE A 127 19.75 -4.47 -11.22
N GLN A 128 20.05 -3.17 -11.10
CA GLN A 128 21.33 -2.70 -10.57
C GLN A 128 21.16 -1.47 -9.66
N GLY A 129 22.17 -1.20 -8.84
CA GLY A 129 22.29 0.03 -8.05
C GLY A 129 21.15 0.24 -7.05
N LEU A 130 20.59 1.46 -7.05
CA LEU A 130 19.57 1.89 -6.09
C LEU A 130 18.29 1.05 -6.17
N GLU A 131 17.87 0.63 -7.36
CA GLU A 131 16.61 -0.12 -7.53
C GLU A 131 16.65 -1.49 -6.83
N VAL A 132 17.80 -2.18 -6.86
CA VAL A 132 18.00 -3.44 -6.14
C VAL A 132 17.84 -3.23 -4.63
N TYR A 133 18.45 -2.16 -4.11
CA TYR A 133 18.36 -1.81 -2.71
C TYR A 133 16.92 -1.50 -2.30
N GLU A 134 16.22 -0.67 -3.07
CA GLU A 134 14.83 -0.28 -2.79
C GLU A 134 13.87 -1.48 -2.81
N ARG A 135 14.03 -2.41 -3.76
CA ARG A 135 13.22 -3.64 -3.83
C ARG A 135 13.41 -4.54 -2.60
N ARG A 136 14.67 -4.80 -2.23
CA ARG A 136 15.01 -5.61 -1.05
C ARG A 136 14.51 -4.95 0.22
N LEU A 137 14.76 -3.64 0.37
CA LEU A 137 14.34 -2.87 1.53
C LEU A 137 12.82 -2.87 1.68
N TYR A 138 12.09 -2.65 0.58
CA TYR A 138 10.64 -2.62 0.60
C TYR A 138 10.04 -3.98 1.00
N PHE A 139 10.57 -5.08 0.43
CA PHE A 139 10.13 -6.43 0.80
C PHE A 139 10.30 -6.69 2.30
N TRP A 140 11.47 -6.38 2.87
CA TRP A 140 11.71 -6.58 4.30
C TRP A 140 10.92 -5.64 5.20
N ASN A 141 10.64 -4.42 4.75
CA ASN A 141 9.74 -3.51 5.47
C ASN A 141 8.31 -4.06 5.54
N LEU A 142 7.80 -4.62 4.44
CA LEU A 142 6.48 -5.27 4.41
C LEU A 142 6.46 -6.52 5.30
N MET A 143 7.43 -7.42 5.12
CA MET A 143 7.48 -8.69 5.87
C MET A 143 7.70 -8.48 7.37
N SER A 144 8.43 -7.44 7.77
CA SER A 144 8.58 -7.12 9.18
C SER A 144 7.22 -6.87 9.84
N GLY A 145 6.32 -6.12 9.20
CA GLY A 145 4.97 -5.89 9.71
C GLY A 145 4.17 -7.19 9.88
N ALA A 146 4.19 -8.05 8.85
CA ALA A 146 3.48 -9.33 8.89
C ALA A 146 4.03 -10.27 9.97
N LEU A 147 5.36 -10.34 10.15
CA LEU A 147 6.00 -11.14 11.20
C LEU A 147 5.67 -10.62 12.61
N TRP A 148 5.64 -9.31 12.80
CA TRP A 148 5.22 -8.71 14.06
C TRP A 148 3.76 -9.07 14.39
N GLN A 149 2.85 -8.97 13.42
CA GLN A 149 1.45 -9.37 13.59
C GLN A 149 1.34 -10.85 13.95
N ALA A 150 2.04 -11.74 13.25
CA ALA A 150 2.01 -13.17 13.52
C ALA A 150 2.46 -13.50 14.96
N PHE A 151 3.45 -12.78 15.48
CA PHE A 151 3.91 -12.92 16.86
C PHE A 151 2.81 -12.56 17.88
N PHE A 152 2.10 -11.43 17.69
CA PHE A 152 1.02 -11.02 18.59
C PHE A 152 -0.15 -12.00 18.58
N VAL A 153 -0.54 -12.49 17.40
CA VAL A 153 -1.64 -13.46 17.27
C VAL A 153 -1.26 -14.80 17.92
N ALA A 154 -0.03 -15.27 17.73
CA ALA A 154 0.44 -16.52 18.33
C ALA A 154 0.51 -16.47 19.88
N GLY A 155 0.79 -15.30 20.46
CA GLY A 155 0.81 -15.11 21.91
C GLY A 155 -0.57 -14.96 22.57
N SER A 156 -1.64 -14.97 21.78
CA SER A 156 -3.03 -14.83 22.24
C SER A 156 -3.73 -16.18 22.50
N PHE A 157 -3.01 -17.30 22.34
CA PHE A 157 -3.48 -18.68 22.55
C PHE A 157 -2.71 -19.39 23.66
#